data_AF-A0A377K522-F1
#
_entry.id   AF-A0A377K522-F1
#
_cell.length_a   1.000
_cell.length_b   1.000
_cell.length_c   1.000
_cell.angle_alpha   90.00
_cell.angle_beta   90.00
_cell.angle_gamma   90.00
#
_symmetry.space_group_name_H-M   'P 1'
#
loop_
_entity.id
_entity.type
_entity.pdbx_description
1 polymer ?
#
loop_
_entity_poly.entity_id
_entity_poly.type
_entity_poly.pdbx_seq_one_letter_code
_entity_poly.pdbx_strand_id
1 'polypeptide(L)'
;MRKGLLHHSFVVQSGNDFYSASINHTDGKVTLNKADVEYTDTDNGLTTAATQKDQLIKVAADSDGSAAGYVTFQGKNYATTVSTALDDNTAAKATDNKVVVELSTAKPTAQFSGASSADPLALLDKAIAQVDTFRSSLGAVQNRLDSAVTNLNNTTTNLSEAQSRIQDADYATEVSNMSKAQIIQQAGNSVLAKANQVPQQVLSLLQG
;
A
#
# COMPACT_ATOMS: atom_id res chain seq x y z
N MET A 1 22.84 -34.90 -12.37
CA MET A 1 21.50 -34.65 -12.95
C MET A 1 20.49 -34.50 -11.82
N ARG A 2 20.15 -33.28 -11.39
CA ARG A 2 19.00 -33.04 -10.51
C ARG A 2 18.01 -32.21 -11.31
N LYS A 3 17.03 -32.88 -11.91
CA LYS A 3 15.89 -32.23 -12.55
C LYS A 3 14.98 -31.80 -11.39
N GLY A 4 15.13 -30.56 -10.94
CA GLY A 4 14.19 -29.96 -10.01
C GLY A 4 12.87 -29.82 -10.76
N LEU A 5 11.95 -30.77 -10.52
CA LEU A 5 10.60 -30.73 -11.06
C LEU A 5 9.86 -29.65 -10.26
N LEU A 6 9.95 -28.40 -10.73
CA LEU A 6 9.04 -27.35 -10.29
C LEU A 6 7.67 -27.75 -10.84
N HIS A 7 6.85 -28.42 -10.02
CA HIS A 7 5.43 -28.56 -10.32
C HIS A 7 4.82 -27.17 -10.19
N HIS A 8 4.81 -26.41 -11.28
CA HIS A 8 3.99 -25.23 -11.38
C HIS A 8 2.55 -25.70 -11.54
N SER A 9 1.81 -25.82 -10.44
CA SER A 9 0.39 -26.12 -10.51
C SER A 9 -0.33 -24.93 -11.14
N PHE A 10 -1.01 -25.16 -12.26
CA PHE A 10 -1.84 -24.13 -12.88
C PHE A 10 -3.25 -24.19 -12.33
N VAL A 11 -3.75 -23.00 -11.99
CA VAL A 11 -5.13 -22.81 -11.58
C VAL A 11 -5.80 -21.80 -12.48
N VAL A 12 -7.03 -22.09 -12.88
CA VAL A 12 -7.91 -21.16 -13.57
C VAL A 12 -8.93 -20.66 -12.54
N GLN A 13 -8.94 -19.35 -12.31
CA GLN A 13 -9.93 -18.74 -11.44
C GLN A 13 -11.22 -18.50 -12.21
N SER A 14 -12.35 -18.91 -11.64
CA SER A 14 -13.68 -18.56 -12.14
C SER A 14 -14.55 -18.13 -10.95
N GLY A 15 -14.88 -16.85 -10.91
CA GLY A 15 -15.49 -16.23 -9.73
C GLY A 15 -14.56 -16.31 -8.50
N ASN A 16 -15.05 -16.91 -7.42
CA ASN A 16 -14.32 -17.11 -6.16
C ASN A 16 -13.60 -18.46 -6.07
N ASP A 17 -13.83 -19.36 -7.03
CA ASP A 17 -13.24 -20.70 -7.03
C ASP A 17 -12.01 -20.77 -7.93
N PHE A 18 -11.02 -21.52 -7.49
CA PHE A 18 -9.86 -21.90 -8.30
C PHE A 18 -10.03 -23.33 -8.78
N TYR A 19 -9.80 -23.56 -10.06
CA TYR A 19 -9.92 -24.87 -10.69
C TYR A 19 -8.55 -25.31 -11.18
N SER A 20 -8.16 -26.56 -10.94
CA SER A 20 -6.90 -27.07 -11.47
C SER A 20 -6.98 -27.23 -12.98
N ALA A 21 -5.90 -26.83 -13.66
CA ALA A 21 -5.76 -26.98 -15.10
C ALA A 21 -4.40 -27.57 -15.43
N SER A 22 -4.35 -28.31 -16.53
CA SER A 22 -3.11 -28.81 -17.13
C SER A 22 -2.92 -28.21 -18.50
N ILE A 23 -1.66 -28.07 -18.90
CA ILE A 23 -1.27 -27.63 -20.23
C ILE A 23 -0.70 -28.84 -20.98
N ASN A 24 -1.28 -29.18 -22.12
CA ASN A 24 -0.64 -30.16 -22.97
C ASN A 24 0.61 -29.52 -23.61
N HIS A 25 1.79 -29.96 -23.17
CA HIS A 25 3.08 -29.42 -23.63
C HIS A 25 3.39 -29.67 -25.11
N THR A 26 2.58 -30.49 -25.79
CA THR A 26 2.73 -30.78 -27.23
C THR A 26 1.99 -29.77 -28.10
N ASP A 27 0.81 -29.31 -27.68
CA ASP A 27 -0.06 -28.42 -28.47
C ASP A 27 -0.39 -27.09 -27.75
N GLY A 28 0.10 -26.89 -26.53
CA GLY A 28 -0.14 -25.71 -25.69
C GLY A 28 -1.57 -25.58 -25.19
N LYS A 29 -2.43 -26.59 -25.37
CA LYS A 29 -3.84 -26.51 -25.01
C LYS A 29 -4.03 -26.62 -23.51
N VAL A 30 -4.74 -25.66 -22.93
CA VAL A 30 -5.15 -25.67 -21.53
C VAL A 30 -6.46 -26.43 -21.37
N THR A 31 -6.50 -27.38 -20.44
CA THR A 31 -7.70 -28.14 -20.10
C THR A 31 -7.91 -28.19 -18.59
N LEU A 32 -9.16 -28.04 -18.15
CA LEU A 32 -9.51 -28.19 -16.74
C LEU A 32 -9.44 -29.67 -16.34
N ASN A 33 -8.83 -29.93 -15.19
CA ASN A 33 -8.74 -31.29 -14.66
C ASN A 33 -10.05 -31.70 -14.03
N LYS A 34 -10.36 -32.97 -14.20
CA LYS A 34 -11.59 -33.59 -13.71
C LYS A 34 -11.28 -34.79 -12.85
N ALA A 35 -12.24 -35.14 -12.02
CA ALA A 35 -12.22 -36.33 -11.17
C ALA A 35 -13.60 -37.01 -11.18
N ASP A 36 -13.58 -38.33 -11.12
CA ASP A 36 -14.77 -39.13 -10.86
C ASP A 36 -14.95 -39.28 -9.35
N VAL A 37 -16.16 -38.99 -8.86
CA VAL A 37 -16.52 -39.18 -7.45
C VAL A 37 -17.28 -40.48 -7.33
N GLU A 38 -16.64 -41.48 -6.77
CA GLU A 38 -17.28 -42.73 -6.40
C GLU A 38 -17.79 -42.63 -4.96
N TYR A 39 -19.04 -43.01 -4.74
CA TYR A 39 -19.64 -42.96 -3.42
C TYR A 39 -20.45 -44.21 -3.08
N THR A 40 -20.42 -44.54 -1.78
CA THR A 40 -21.10 -45.67 -1.16
C THR A 40 -21.91 -45.18 0.03
N ASP A 41 -23.07 -45.79 0.25
CA ASP A 41 -23.93 -45.49 1.39
C ASP A 41 -24.60 -46.79 1.84
N THR A 42 -23.86 -47.56 2.62
CA THR A 42 -24.30 -48.88 3.09
C THR A 42 -25.50 -48.81 4.04
N ASP A 43 -25.67 -47.70 4.77
CA ASP A 43 -26.79 -47.47 5.68
C ASP A 43 -28.10 -47.21 4.93
N ASN A 44 -28.04 -46.57 3.75
CA ASN A 44 -29.20 -46.31 2.90
C ASN A 44 -29.33 -47.29 1.71
N GLY A 45 -28.66 -48.46 1.79
CA GLY A 45 -28.83 -49.56 0.84
C GLY A 45 -28.03 -49.45 -0.47
N LEU A 46 -27.14 -48.46 -0.60
CA LEU A 46 -26.21 -48.31 -1.73
C LEU A 46 -24.90 -49.04 -1.43
N THR A 47 -24.93 -50.37 -1.56
CA THR A 47 -23.77 -51.25 -1.33
C THR A 47 -22.83 -51.35 -2.54
N THR A 48 -23.34 -51.06 -3.74
CA THR A 48 -22.54 -50.95 -4.96
C THR A 48 -22.23 -49.49 -5.19
N ALA A 49 -20.96 -49.16 -5.36
CA ALA A 49 -20.53 -47.77 -5.49
C ALA A 49 -21.12 -47.12 -6.74
N ALA A 50 -21.74 -45.96 -6.57
CA ALA A 50 -22.21 -45.12 -7.67
C ALA A 50 -21.14 -44.09 -8.02
N THR A 51 -21.08 -43.68 -9.29
CA THR A 51 -20.04 -42.75 -9.76
C THR A 51 -20.67 -41.51 -10.38
N GLN A 52 -20.33 -40.35 -9.81
CA GLN A 52 -20.58 -39.06 -10.43
C GLN A 52 -19.36 -38.70 -11.29
N LYS A 53 -19.56 -38.70 -12.61
CA LYS A 53 -18.46 -38.51 -13.56
C LYS A 53 -18.08 -37.05 -13.74
N ASP A 54 -16.84 -36.84 -14.18
CA ASP A 54 -16.34 -35.59 -14.77
C ASP A 54 -16.49 -34.34 -13.88
N GLN A 55 -16.38 -34.50 -12.55
CA GLN A 55 -16.42 -33.37 -11.64
C GLN A 55 -15.15 -32.53 -11.75
N LEU A 56 -15.32 -31.20 -11.81
CA LEU A 56 -14.18 -30.29 -11.86
C LEU A 56 -13.42 -30.34 -10.53
N ILE A 57 -12.09 -30.40 -10.62
CA ILE A 57 -11.23 -30.35 -9.45
C ILE A 57 -10.98 -28.87 -9.11
N LYS A 58 -11.39 -28.48 -7.91
CA LYS A 58 -11.10 -27.19 -7.31
C LYS A 58 -9.78 -27.25 -6.54
N VAL A 59 -9.13 -26.11 -6.36
CA VAL A 59 -7.86 -26.00 -5.63
C VAL A 59 -8.03 -25.02 -4.48
N ALA A 60 -7.58 -25.42 -3.30
CA ALA A 60 -7.40 -24.54 -2.15
C ALA A 60 -6.13 -24.94 -1.42
N ALA A 61 -5.68 -24.13 -0.46
CA ALA A 61 -4.65 -24.59 0.45
C ALA A 61 -5.22 -25.65 1.41
N ASP A 62 -4.41 -26.60 1.86
CA ASP A 62 -4.72 -27.51 2.97
C ASP A 62 -4.42 -26.86 4.32
N SER A 63 -4.56 -27.63 5.41
CA SER A 63 -4.28 -27.16 6.78
C SER A 63 -2.83 -26.72 6.99
N ASP A 64 -1.91 -27.19 6.15
CA ASP A 64 -0.49 -26.88 6.20
C ASP A 64 -0.10 -25.76 5.22
N GLY A 65 -1.08 -25.18 4.52
CA GLY A 65 -0.89 -24.10 3.55
C GLY A 65 -0.43 -24.57 2.17
N SER A 66 -0.38 -25.87 1.91
CA SER A 66 0.03 -26.45 0.62
C SER A 66 -1.16 -26.53 -0.34
N ALA A 67 -0.93 -26.36 -1.64
CA ALA A 67 -2.01 -26.47 -2.63
C ALA A 67 -2.55 -27.92 -2.68
N ALA A 68 -3.84 -28.07 -2.45
CA ALA A 68 -4.56 -29.33 -2.47
C ALA A 68 -5.79 -29.24 -3.38
N GLY A 69 -6.00 -30.28 -4.19
CA GLY A 69 -7.18 -30.41 -5.02
C GLY A 69 -8.35 -30.99 -4.22
N TYR A 70 -9.57 -30.58 -4.51
CA TYR A 70 -10.77 -31.13 -3.92
C TYR A 70 -11.94 -31.08 -4.89
N VAL A 71 -12.94 -31.92 -4.65
CA VAL A 71 -14.21 -31.94 -5.39
C VAL A 71 -15.35 -31.70 -4.43
N THR A 72 -16.39 -31.02 -4.90
CA THR A 72 -17.62 -30.81 -4.11
C THR A 72 -18.65 -31.86 -4.52
N PHE A 73 -19.11 -32.66 -3.57
CA PHE A 73 -20.16 -33.66 -3.75
C PHE A 73 -21.21 -33.49 -2.66
N GLN A 74 -22.48 -33.39 -3.05
CA GLN A 74 -23.61 -33.17 -2.13
C GLN A 74 -23.41 -31.97 -1.18
N GLY A 75 -22.78 -30.89 -1.68
CA GLY A 75 -22.49 -29.67 -0.90
C GLY A 75 -21.33 -29.79 0.09
N LYS A 76 -20.64 -30.93 0.12
CA LYS A 76 -19.46 -31.19 0.96
C LYS A 76 -18.21 -31.31 0.11
N ASN A 77 -17.07 -30.88 0.64
CA ASN A 77 -15.80 -30.95 -0.08
C ASN A 77 -15.04 -32.22 0.31
N TYR A 78 -14.38 -32.87 -0.66
CA TYR A 78 -13.55 -34.06 -0.44
C TYR A 78 -12.24 -33.93 -1.20
N ALA A 79 -11.13 -34.25 -0.53
CA ALA A 79 -9.80 -34.05 -1.08
C ALA A 79 -9.52 -35.05 -2.19
N THR A 80 -8.81 -34.62 -3.22
CA THR A 80 -8.17 -35.56 -4.14
C THR A 80 -6.91 -36.12 -3.48
N THR A 81 -6.78 -37.44 -3.46
CA THR A 81 -5.58 -38.11 -2.94
C THR A 81 -4.54 -38.35 -4.02
N VAL A 82 -4.85 -37.98 -5.27
CA VAL A 82 -4.02 -38.29 -6.43
C VAL A 82 -3.17 -37.08 -6.80
N SER A 83 -1.83 -37.24 -6.75
CA SER A 83 -0.87 -36.18 -7.07
C SER A 83 -1.05 -35.60 -8.47
N THR A 84 -1.56 -36.39 -9.42
CA THR A 84 -1.84 -35.96 -10.80
C THR A 84 -3.03 -35.03 -10.94
N ALA A 85 -3.79 -34.80 -9.87
CA ALA A 85 -4.93 -33.89 -9.89
C ALA A 85 -4.53 -32.43 -10.12
N LEU A 86 -3.33 -32.05 -9.69
CA LEU A 86 -2.77 -30.70 -9.79
C LEU A 86 -1.61 -30.61 -10.80
N ASP A 87 -1.38 -31.68 -11.57
CA ASP A 87 -0.27 -31.77 -12.50
C ASP A 87 -0.48 -30.87 -13.71
N ASP A 88 0.60 -30.24 -14.17
CA ASP A 88 0.61 -29.38 -15.35
C ASP A 88 0.84 -30.17 -16.65
N ASN A 89 1.56 -31.29 -16.57
CA ASN A 89 2.22 -31.90 -17.73
C ASN A 89 1.27 -32.66 -18.69
N THR A 90 0.08 -33.04 -18.23
CA THR A 90 -0.94 -33.74 -19.03
C THR A 90 -2.32 -33.47 -18.48
N ALA A 91 -3.29 -33.20 -19.35
CA ALA A 91 -4.71 -33.13 -19.02
C ALA A 91 -5.13 -34.36 -18.18
N ALA A 92 -5.32 -34.16 -16.87
CA ALA A 92 -5.63 -35.27 -15.99
C ALA A 92 -7.06 -35.73 -16.24
N LYS A 93 -7.23 -37.00 -16.64
CA LYS A 93 -8.55 -37.56 -16.95
C LYS A 93 -9.29 -37.88 -15.65
N ALA A 94 -10.62 -37.80 -15.71
CA ALA A 94 -11.47 -38.10 -14.55
C ALA A 94 -11.27 -39.53 -14.01
N THR A 95 -10.95 -40.48 -14.88
CA THR A 95 -10.63 -41.87 -14.51
C THR A 95 -9.30 -42.00 -13.76
N ASP A 96 -8.34 -41.11 -14.01
CA ASP A 96 -7.03 -41.12 -13.35
C ASP A 96 -7.14 -40.49 -11.95
N ASN A 97 -8.00 -39.47 -11.81
CA ASN A 97 -8.27 -38.80 -10.53
C ASN A 97 -9.60 -39.29 -9.94
N LYS A 98 -9.57 -40.34 -9.14
CA LYS A 98 -10.76 -40.87 -8.47
C LYS A 98 -10.81 -40.41 -7.01
N VAL A 99 -11.96 -39.86 -6.60
CA VAL A 99 -12.25 -39.53 -5.20
C VAL A 99 -13.29 -40.53 -4.67
N VAL A 100 -12.97 -41.22 -3.58
CA VAL A 100 -13.85 -42.21 -2.97
C VAL A 100 -14.47 -41.65 -1.70
N VAL A 101 -15.80 -41.63 -1.63
CA VAL A 101 -16.57 -41.05 -0.52
C VAL A 101 -17.50 -42.10 0.07
N GLU A 102 -17.24 -42.52 1.30
CA GLU A 102 -18.18 -43.32 2.09
C GLU A 102 -19.11 -42.35 2.84
N LEU A 103 -20.42 -42.43 2.62
CA LEU A 103 -21.43 -41.59 3.28
C LEU A 103 -21.99 -42.25 4.54
N SER A 104 -21.79 -43.55 4.75
CA SER A 104 -22.32 -44.29 5.89
C SER A 104 -21.76 -43.78 7.22
N THR A 105 -22.60 -43.83 8.26
CA THR A 105 -22.30 -43.30 9.60
C THR A 105 -21.24 -44.10 10.35
N ALA A 106 -20.99 -45.35 9.95
CA ALA A 106 -20.01 -46.22 10.58
C ALA A 106 -18.56 -45.76 10.34
N LYS A 107 -18.27 -45.12 9.20
CA LYS A 107 -16.96 -44.53 8.89
C LYS A 107 -17.04 -43.54 7.70
N PRO A 108 -17.67 -42.36 7.89
CA PRO A 108 -17.80 -41.41 6.79
C PRO A 108 -16.43 -40.89 6.36
N THR A 109 -16.23 -40.70 5.05
CA THR A 109 -15.00 -40.09 4.54
C THR A 109 -14.88 -38.67 5.10
N ALA A 110 -13.70 -38.32 5.62
CA ALA A 110 -13.43 -37.00 6.14
C ALA A 110 -13.59 -35.94 5.04
N GLN A 111 -14.30 -34.87 5.35
CA GLN A 111 -14.46 -33.75 4.42
C GLN A 111 -13.15 -32.96 4.33
N PHE A 112 -12.81 -32.54 3.12
CA PHE A 112 -11.75 -31.57 2.92
C PHE A 112 -12.15 -30.26 3.57
N SER A 113 -11.51 -29.98 4.70
CA SER A 113 -11.76 -28.75 5.45
C SER A 113 -11.10 -27.54 4.79
N GLY A 114 -10.06 -27.77 3.96
CA GLY A 114 -9.21 -26.74 3.36
C GLY A 114 -8.66 -25.74 4.37
N ALA A 115 -7.75 -24.88 3.93
CA ALA A 115 -7.70 -23.51 4.40
C ALA A 115 -8.96 -22.84 3.84
N SER A 116 -10.10 -23.20 4.42
CA SER A 116 -11.35 -22.52 4.17
C SER A 116 -11.03 -21.02 4.19
N SER A 117 -11.54 -20.26 3.22
CA SER A 117 -11.87 -18.87 3.53
C SER A 117 -13.00 -18.95 4.56
N ALA A 118 -12.64 -19.34 5.79
CA ALA A 118 -13.53 -19.85 6.82
C ALA A 118 -14.48 -18.78 7.32
N ASP A 119 -14.18 -17.53 7.02
CA ASP A 119 -15.01 -16.43 7.40
C ASP A 119 -14.81 -15.28 6.41
N PRO A 120 -15.71 -15.06 5.44
CA PRO A 120 -15.70 -13.83 4.65
C PRO A 120 -15.75 -12.59 5.54
N LEU A 121 -16.28 -12.72 6.77
CA LEU A 121 -16.25 -11.70 7.80
C LEU A 121 -14.83 -11.48 8.35
N ALA A 122 -14.02 -12.52 8.56
CA ALA A 122 -12.64 -12.36 9.02
C ALA A 122 -11.73 -11.73 7.95
N LEU A 123 -12.01 -11.98 6.66
CA LEU A 123 -11.34 -11.26 5.57
C LEU A 123 -11.73 -9.79 5.56
N LEU A 124 -13.02 -9.50 5.75
CA LEU A 124 -13.54 -8.14 5.85
C LEU A 124 -12.98 -7.39 7.07
N ASP A 125 -12.91 -8.03 8.23
CA ASP A 125 -12.33 -7.46 9.46
C ASP A 125 -10.84 -7.11 9.27
N LYS A 126 -10.09 -7.96 8.58
CA LYS A 126 -8.70 -7.66 8.21
C LYS A 126 -8.60 -6.47 7.25
N ALA A 127 -9.49 -6.39 6.27
CA ALA A 127 -9.53 -5.26 5.34
C ALA A 127 -9.90 -3.95 6.05
N ILE A 128 -10.88 -3.99 6.96
CA ILE A 128 -11.29 -2.83 7.78
C ILE A 128 -10.13 -2.42 8.71
N ALA A 129 -9.47 -3.35 9.38
CA ALA A 129 -8.32 -3.06 10.24
C ALA A 129 -7.16 -2.39 9.47
N GLN A 130 -6.92 -2.78 8.21
CA GLN A 130 -5.95 -2.11 7.34
C GLN A 130 -6.36 -0.69 7.01
N VAL A 131 -7.63 -0.46 6.64
CA VAL A 131 -8.17 0.88 6.37
C VAL A 131 -8.08 1.76 7.61
N ASP A 132 -8.41 1.24 8.80
CA ASP A 132 -8.34 1.99 10.05
C ASP A 132 -6.89 2.34 10.43
N THR A 133 -5.94 1.43 10.17
CA THR A 133 -4.51 1.71 10.34
C THR A 133 -4.07 2.84 9.41
N PHE A 134 -4.53 2.84 8.16
CA PHE A 134 -4.23 3.90 7.20
C PHE A 134 -4.89 5.24 7.59
N ARG A 135 -6.15 5.23 8.06
CA ARG A 135 -6.84 6.43 8.55
C ARG A 135 -6.17 7.00 9.79
N SER A 136 -5.73 6.14 10.71
CA SER A 136 -5.01 6.53 11.92
C SER A 136 -3.67 7.18 11.57
N SER A 137 -2.89 6.59 10.66
CA SER A 137 -1.64 7.19 10.22
C SER A 137 -1.85 8.53 9.50
N LEU A 138 -2.90 8.64 8.67
CA LEU A 138 -3.27 9.90 8.03
C LEU A 138 -3.66 10.97 9.06
N GLY A 139 -4.45 10.63 10.09
CA GLY A 139 -4.79 11.55 11.18
C GLY A 139 -3.56 11.99 12.00
N ALA A 140 -2.61 11.08 12.24
CA ALA A 140 -1.34 11.43 12.87
C ALA A 140 -0.50 12.38 12.00
N VAL A 141 -0.49 12.17 10.69
CA VAL A 141 0.16 13.09 9.73
C VAL A 141 -0.53 14.45 9.72
N GLN A 142 -1.86 14.50 9.73
CA GLN A 142 -2.62 15.77 9.82
C GLN A 142 -2.26 16.55 11.08
N ASN A 143 -2.26 15.90 12.26
CA ASN A 143 -1.85 16.54 13.52
C ASN A 143 -0.41 17.10 13.47
N ARG A 144 0.51 16.37 12.83
CA ARG A 144 1.89 16.83 12.62
C ARG A 144 1.96 18.02 11.66
N LEU A 145 1.17 18.01 10.59
CA LEU A 145 1.10 19.12 9.64
C LEU A 145 0.53 20.37 10.31
N ASP A 146 -0.54 20.27 11.08
CA ASP A 146 -1.13 21.40 11.82
C ASP A 146 -0.15 21.99 12.84
N SER A 147 0.58 21.13 13.55
CA SER A 147 1.62 21.56 14.49
C SER A 147 2.78 22.25 13.77
N ALA A 148 3.22 21.70 12.63
CA ALA A 148 4.28 22.29 11.81
C ALA A 148 3.86 23.65 11.24
N VAL A 149 2.63 23.77 10.73
CA VAL A 149 2.06 25.03 10.22
C VAL A 149 2.00 26.08 11.33
N THR A 150 1.51 25.72 12.50
CA THR A 150 1.45 26.64 13.65
C THR A 150 2.83 27.15 14.04
N ASN A 151 3.82 26.25 14.10
CA ASN A 151 5.20 26.62 14.41
C ASN A 151 5.85 27.49 13.31
N LEU A 152 5.60 27.18 12.04
CA LEU A 152 6.07 27.98 10.91
C LEU A 152 5.45 29.37 10.88
N ASN A 153 4.16 29.50 11.20
CA ASN A 153 3.49 30.81 11.29
C ASN A 153 4.11 31.67 12.40
N ASN A 154 4.38 31.10 13.57
CA ASN A 154 5.06 31.80 14.66
C ASN A 154 6.48 32.22 14.24
N THR A 155 7.23 31.32 13.61
CA THR A 155 8.59 31.60 13.11
C THR A 155 8.58 32.71 12.06
N THR A 156 7.63 32.68 11.13
CA THR A 156 7.48 33.69 10.07
C THR A 156 7.12 35.05 10.66
N THR A 157 6.21 35.08 11.64
CA THR A 157 5.84 36.32 12.34
C THR A 157 7.04 36.91 13.07
N ASN A 158 7.74 36.09 13.87
CA ASN A 158 8.94 36.53 14.59
C ASN A 158 10.06 37.02 13.65
N LEU A 159 10.25 36.34 12.51
CA LEU A 159 11.25 36.73 11.52
C LEU A 159 10.87 38.03 10.82
N SER A 160 9.60 38.20 10.46
CA SER A 160 9.10 39.44 9.87
C SER A 160 9.22 40.62 10.83
N GLU A 161 8.91 40.43 12.12
CA GLU A 161 9.10 41.45 13.15
C GLU A 161 10.58 41.80 13.34
N ALA A 162 11.46 40.79 13.40
CA ALA A 162 12.91 41.02 13.50
C ALA A 162 13.45 41.77 12.27
N GLN A 163 13.00 41.40 11.07
CA GLN A 163 13.37 42.07 9.83
C GLN A 163 12.89 43.53 9.81
N SER A 164 11.64 43.79 10.21
CA SER A 164 11.10 45.15 10.32
C SER A 164 11.94 46.00 11.26
N ARG A 165 12.31 45.48 12.44
CA ARG A 165 13.15 46.20 13.41
C ARG A 165 14.55 46.51 12.86
N ILE A 166 15.16 45.58 12.14
CA ILE A 166 16.47 45.80 11.52
C ILE A 166 16.35 46.87 10.44
N GLN A 167 15.38 46.75 9.53
CA GLN A 167 15.15 47.74 8.49
C GLN A 167 14.86 49.12 9.06
N ASP A 168 13.96 49.23 10.03
CA ASP A 168 13.61 50.51 10.66
C ASP A 168 14.82 51.14 11.37
N ALA A 169 15.67 50.34 12.04
CA ALA A 169 16.89 50.83 12.68
C ALA A 169 17.95 51.30 11.66
N ASP A 170 18.11 50.56 10.56
CA ASP A 170 19.02 50.92 9.48
C ASP A 170 18.55 52.20 8.78
N TYR A 171 17.24 52.32 8.49
CA TYR A 171 16.64 53.55 7.93
C TYR A 171 16.80 54.73 8.88
N ALA A 172 16.54 54.56 10.19
CA ALA A 172 16.71 55.62 11.16
C ALA A 172 18.18 56.11 11.21
N THR A 173 19.14 55.20 11.11
CA THR A 173 20.58 55.52 11.10
C THR A 173 20.98 56.25 9.82
N GLU A 174 20.54 55.78 8.65
CA GLU A 174 20.84 56.40 7.36
C GLU A 174 20.21 57.80 7.25
N VAL A 175 18.95 57.96 7.66
CA VAL A 175 18.26 59.27 7.68
C VAL A 175 18.94 60.24 8.65
N SER A 176 19.39 59.76 9.82
CA SER A 176 20.17 60.58 10.76
C SER A 176 21.51 61.02 10.15
N ASN A 177 22.22 60.14 9.46
CA ASN A 177 23.46 60.46 8.77
C ASN A 177 23.24 61.44 7.61
N MET A 178 22.19 61.24 6.81
CA MET A 178 21.79 62.16 5.75
C MET A 178 21.45 63.55 6.31
N SER A 179 20.65 63.61 7.37
CA SER A 179 20.29 64.87 8.04
C SER A 179 21.53 65.58 8.60
N LYS A 180 22.42 64.83 9.26
CA LYS A 180 23.71 65.35 9.73
C LYS A 180 24.56 65.89 8.59
N ALA A 181 24.64 65.18 7.46
CA ALA A 181 25.37 65.63 6.27
C ALA A 181 24.78 66.91 5.69
N GLN A 182 23.44 67.02 5.59
CA GLN A 182 22.75 68.23 5.14
C GLN A 182 22.99 69.42 6.09
N ILE A 183 22.93 69.21 7.40
CA ILE A 183 23.24 70.24 8.40
C ILE A 183 24.70 70.70 8.27
N ILE A 184 25.65 69.78 8.09
CA ILE A 184 27.07 70.12 7.88
C ILE A 184 27.25 70.91 6.58
N GLN A 185 26.55 70.57 5.50
CA GLN A 185 26.61 71.32 4.25
C GLN A 185 26.05 72.74 4.40
N GLN A 186 24.90 72.90 5.07
CA GLN A 186 24.32 74.22 5.34
C GLN A 186 25.19 75.06 6.28
N ALA A 187 25.71 74.45 7.35
CA ALA A 187 26.63 75.10 8.29
C ALA A 187 27.96 75.46 7.61
N GLY A 188 28.50 74.57 6.77
CA GLY A 188 29.70 74.80 5.96
C GLY A 188 29.54 76.02 5.07
N ASN A 189 28.42 76.12 4.34
CA ASN A 189 28.11 77.30 3.53
C ASN A 189 27.96 78.58 4.37
N SER A 190 27.31 78.51 5.54
CA SER A 190 27.16 79.66 6.44
C SER A 190 28.48 80.11 7.05
N VAL A 191 29.35 79.17 7.45
CA VAL A 191 30.69 79.42 7.96
C VAL A 191 31.60 79.96 6.86
N LEU A 192 31.53 79.45 5.64
CA LEU A 192 32.23 80.00 4.48
C LEU A 192 31.77 81.43 4.18
N ALA A 193 30.46 81.69 4.19
CA ALA A 193 29.93 83.04 4.00
C ALA A 193 30.42 84.00 5.08
N LYS A 194 30.45 83.56 6.36
CA LYS A 194 30.94 84.36 7.48
C LYS A 194 32.45 84.56 7.43
N ALA A 195 33.22 83.52 7.11
CA ALA A 195 34.67 83.58 6.94
C ALA A 195 35.09 84.46 5.76
N ASN A 196 34.28 84.55 4.69
CA ASN A 196 34.51 85.48 3.58
C ASN A 196 34.19 86.94 3.93
N GLN A 197 33.31 87.18 4.90
CA GLN A 197 32.98 88.53 5.38
C GLN A 197 33.99 89.07 6.40
N VAL A 198 34.66 88.21 7.18
CA VAL A 198 35.66 88.64 8.18
C VAL A 198 36.81 89.46 7.56
N PRO A 199 37.46 89.04 6.45
CA PRO A 199 38.52 89.83 5.81
C PRO A 199 38.07 91.20 5.32
N GLN A 200 36.82 91.32 4.84
CA GLN A 200 36.26 92.59 4.37
C GLN A 200 36.05 93.58 5.53
N GLN A 201 35.64 93.08 6.70
CA GLN A 201 35.53 93.90 7.91
C GLN A 201 36.91 94.35 8.43
N VAL A 202 37.94 93.50 8.33
CA VAL A 202 39.31 93.89 8.72
C VAL A 202 39.91 94.91 7.76
N LEU A 203 39.66 94.80 6.45
CA LEU A 203 40.10 95.80 5.48
C LEU A 203 39.41 97.16 5.67
N SER A 204 38.12 97.16 6.06
CA SER A 204 37.40 98.37 6.43
C SER A 204 37.97 99.08 7.66
N LEU A 205 38.63 98.35 8.57
CA LEU A 205 39.28 98.89 9.77
C LEU A 205 40.73 99.34 9.50
N LEU A 206 41.34 98.92 8.40
CA LEU A 206 42.67 99.35 7.98
C LEU A 206 42.67 100.55 7.02
N GLN A 207 41.52 100.86 6.41
CA GLN A 207 41.34 101.99 5.47
C GLN A 207 40.55 103.16 6.07
N GLY A 208 40.11 103.05 7.33
CA GLY A 208 39.39 104.08 8.08
C GLY A 208 40.24 104.75 9.15
#